data_AF-A0A914YA85-F1
#
_entry.id   AF-A0A914YA85-F1
#
_cell.length_a   1.000
_cell.length_b   1.000
_cell.length_c   1.000
_cell.angle_alpha   90.00
_cell.angle_beta   90.00
_cell.angle_gamma   90.00
#
_symmetry.space_group_name_H-M   'P 1'
#
loop_
_entity.id
_entity.type
_entity.pdbx_description
1 polymer ?
#
loop_
_entity_poly.entity_id
_entity_poly.type
_entity_poly.pdbx_seq_one_letter_code
_entity_poly.pdbx_strand_id
1 'polypeptide(L)'
;MLVNEHELEFDLNVNNTAGIHNTLLLAHYAKIDDRLPALARVLKRWGRRAEIIDSQSGYLNSYTIVLMIVHFLQCGVSPPILPNLNALRPDLFDGNLELWKLEESYDLDLGIKMETNTTPIGDLLIGFFRYYGFFCYQRDGVYIRMGCLGDKLA
;
A
#
# COMPACT_ATOMS: atom_id res chain seq x y z
N MET A 1 -18.59 31.93 -19.84
CA MET A 1 -17.80 30.71 -20.06
C MET A 1 -18.15 29.79 -18.90
N LEU A 2 -19.03 28.82 -19.17
CA LEU A 2 -19.58 27.93 -18.15
C LEU A 2 -18.45 27.04 -17.62
N VAL A 3 -18.26 27.04 -16.30
CA VAL A 3 -17.36 26.13 -15.61
C VAL A 3 -18.00 24.75 -15.71
N ASN A 4 -17.38 23.84 -16.44
CA ASN A 4 -17.84 22.46 -16.57
C ASN A 4 -17.97 21.84 -15.18
N GLU A 5 -19.14 21.25 -14.93
CA GLU A 5 -19.42 20.38 -13.79
C GLU A 5 -18.33 19.30 -13.72
N HIS A 6 -17.90 18.94 -12.50
CA HIS A 6 -16.82 17.96 -12.30
C HIS A 6 -17.09 16.67 -13.10
N GLU A 7 -16.28 16.41 -14.14
CA GLU A 7 -16.30 15.14 -14.86
C GLU A 7 -15.79 14.04 -13.92
N LEU A 8 -16.73 13.40 -13.22
CA LEU A 8 -16.47 12.23 -12.40
C LEU A 8 -16.44 11.01 -13.32
N GLU A 9 -15.26 10.42 -13.47
CA GLU A 9 -15.07 9.16 -14.19
C GLU A 9 -15.44 7.99 -13.27
N PHE A 10 -16.22 7.04 -13.79
CA PHE A 10 -16.64 5.85 -13.06
C PHE A 10 -16.13 4.59 -13.78
N ASP A 11 -15.54 3.68 -13.01
CA ASP A 11 -15.18 2.34 -13.47
C ASP A 11 -16.07 1.31 -12.76
N LEU A 12 -16.66 0.40 -13.53
CA LEU A 12 -17.50 -0.69 -13.02
C LEU A 12 -16.84 -2.03 -13.35
N ASN A 13 -16.49 -2.77 -12.30
CA ASN A 13 -15.87 -4.08 -12.43
C ASN A 13 -16.75 -5.15 -11.77
N VAL A 14 -17.01 -6.24 -12.50
CA VAL A 14 -17.84 -7.36 -12.05
C VAL A 14 -16.95 -8.54 -11.66
N ASN A 15 -17.21 -9.13 -10.49
CA ASN A 15 -16.49 -10.29 -9.95
C ASN A 15 -14.99 -10.07 -9.66
N ASN A 16 -14.53 -8.82 -9.53
CA ASN A 16 -13.17 -8.54 -9.04
C ASN A 16 -13.08 -8.63 -7.51
N THR A 17 -13.27 -9.84 -6.97
CA THR A 17 -13.23 -10.11 -5.52
C THR A 17 -11.87 -9.79 -4.92
N ALA A 18 -10.78 -10.07 -5.64
CA ALA A 18 -9.42 -9.76 -5.23
C ALA A 18 -9.21 -8.25 -4.99
N GLY A 19 -9.78 -7.40 -5.85
CA GLY A 19 -9.74 -5.94 -5.68
C GLY A 19 -10.43 -5.47 -4.39
N ILE A 20 -11.52 -6.12 -4.01
CA ILE A 20 -12.25 -5.81 -2.76
C ILE A 20 -11.38 -6.18 -1.54
N HIS A 21 -10.81 -7.40 -1.52
CA HIS A 21 -9.92 -7.83 -0.45
C HIS A 21 -8.69 -6.93 -0.30
N ASN A 22 -8.06 -6.56 -1.42
CA ASN A 22 -6.90 -5.67 -1.40
C ASN A 22 -7.26 -4.27 -0.90
N THR A 23 -8.46 -3.77 -1.22
CA THR A 23 -8.95 -2.48 -0.72
C THR A 23 -9.14 -2.53 0.80
N LEU A 24 -9.74 -3.61 1.32
CA LEU A 24 -9.85 -3.81 2.77
C LEU A 24 -8.47 -3.85 3.44
N LEU A 25 -7.54 -4.64 2.90
CA LEU A 25 -6.17 -4.74 3.41
C LEU A 25 -5.48 -3.37 3.49
N LEU A 26 -5.54 -2.58 2.41
CA LEU A 26 -4.95 -1.25 2.38
C LEU A 26 -5.65 -0.27 3.33
N ALA A 27 -6.96 -0.40 3.53
CA ALA A 27 -7.70 0.41 4.48
C ALA A 27 -7.23 0.13 5.92
N HIS A 28 -7.05 -1.13 6.30
CA HIS A 28 -6.49 -1.45 7.63
C HIS A 28 -5.06 -0.93 7.79
N TYR A 29 -4.20 -1.04 6.78
CA TYR A 29 -2.87 -0.42 6.85
C TYR A 29 -2.93 1.09 7.06
N ALA A 30 -3.87 1.79 6.41
CA ALA A 30 -4.03 3.23 6.57
C ALA A 30 -4.57 3.62 7.96
N LYS A 31 -5.32 2.74 8.63
CA LYS A 31 -5.79 2.92 10.01
C LYS A 31 -4.69 2.69 11.06
N ILE A 32 -3.67 1.89 10.73
CA ILE A 32 -2.56 1.61 11.66
C ILE A 32 -1.65 2.82 11.83
N ASP A 33 -1.33 3.55 10.76
CA ASP A 33 -0.43 4.70 10.83
C ASP A 33 -0.74 5.76 9.74
N ASP A 34 -1.00 6.99 10.19
CA ASP A 34 -1.35 8.15 9.33
C ASP A 34 -0.24 8.56 8.35
N ARG A 35 1.01 8.12 8.57
CA ARG A 35 2.12 8.41 7.65
C ARG A 35 1.94 7.69 6.31
N LEU A 36 1.27 6.54 6.26
CA LEU A 36 0.96 5.83 5.01
C LEU A 36 0.11 6.69 4.04
N PRO A 37 -1.10 7.15 4.40
CA PRO A 37 -1.91 7.97 3.50
C PRO A 37 -1.27 9.33 3.19
N ALA A 38 -0.47 9.88 4.10
CA ALA A 38 0.30 11.10 3.84
C ALA A 38 1.41 10.88 2.80
N LEU A 39 2.23 9.83 2.93
CA LEU A 39 3.24 9.46 1.93
C LEU A 39 2.59 9.13 0.58
N ALA A 40 1.49 8.38 0.58
CA ALA A 40 0.77 8.02 -0.65
C ALA A 40 0.31 9.26 -1.44
N ARG A 41 -0.20 10.30 -0.77
CA ARG A 41 -0.59 11.55 -1.43
C ARG A 41 0.60 12.25 -2.10
N VAL A 42 1.72 12.37 -1.37
CA VAL A 42 2.93 13.06 -1.87
C VAL A 42 3.56 12.27 -3.02
N LEU A 43 3.77 10.97 -2.84
CA LEU A 43 4.45 10.12 -3.82
C LEU A 43 3.62 9.92 -5.09
N LYS A 44 2.29 9.86 -5.01
CA LYS A 44 1.43 9.86 -6.20
C LYS A 44 1.55 11.16 -6.98
N ARG A 45 1.55 12.31 -6.31
CA ARG A 45 1.71 13.60 -6.97
C ARG A 45 3.09 13.74 -7.63
N TRP A 46 4.13 13.34 -6.91
CA TRP A 46 5.49 13.29 -7.44
C TRP A 46 5.59 12.37 -8.66
N GLY A 47 5.09 11.14 -8.57
CA GLY A 47 5.22 10.16 -9.64
C GLY A 47 4.46 10.54 -10.91
N ARG A 48 3.29 11.21 -10.79
CA ARG A 48 2.62 11.80 -11.97
C ARG A 48 3.45 12.90 -12.62
N ARG A 49 4.07 13.76 -11.81
CA ARG A 49 4.88 14.88 -12.30
C ARG A 49 6.24 14.44 -12.85
N ALA A 50 6.74 13.30 -12.41
CA ALA A 50 7.91 12.63 -12.94
C ALA A 50 7.59 11.67 -14.09
N GLU A 51 6.33 11.58 -14.53
CA GLU A 51 5.86 10.76 -15.65
C GLU A 51 6.14 9.25 -15.48
N ILE A 52 6.27 8.78 -14.24
CA ILE A 52 6.43 7.35 -13.92
C ILE A 52 5.14 6.69 -13.44
N ILE A 53 4.07 7.47 -13.26
CA ILE A 53 2.73 6.97 -12.98
C ILE A 53 1.84 7.26 -14.19
N ASP A 54 1.76 6.27 -15.07
CA ASP A 54 0.84 6.24 -16.21
C ASP A 54 0.56 4.79 -16.60
N SER A 55 -0.56 4.27 -16.11
CA SER A 55 -0.97 2.89 -16.34
C SER A 55 -1.32 2.61 -17.80
N GLN A 56 -1.68 3.63 -18.60
CA GLN A 56 -2.05 3.45 -20.00
C GLN A 56 -0.82 3.30 -20.90
N SER A 57 0.33 3.83 -20.46
CA SER A 57 1.61 3.73 -21.18
C SER A 57 2.56 2.65 -20.64
N GLY A 58 2.09 1.77 -19.76
CA GLY A 58 2.90 0.67 -19.20
C GLY A 58 3.79 1.05 -18.01
N TYR A 59 3.60 2.24 -17.43
CA TYR A 59 4.28 2.66 -16.20
C TYR A 59 3.51 2.23 -14.95
N LEU A 60 4.02 2.58 -13.77
CA LEU A 60 3.40 2.20 -12.50
C LEU A 60 2.01 2.82 -12.38
N ASN A 61 1.08 2.12 -11.73
CA ASN A 61 -0.22 2.71 -11.39
C ASN A 61 -0.21 3.23 -9.94
N SER A 62 -1.24 3.98 -9.57
CA SER A 62 -1.37 4.55 -8.22
C SER A 62 -1.42 3.47 -7.12
N TYR A 63 -1.90 2.27 -7.44
CA TYR A 63 -1.96 1.14 -6.52
C TYR A 63 -0.56 0.56 -6.27
N THR A 64 0.27 0.39 -7.32
CA THR A 64 1.65 -0.07 -7.20
C THR A 64 2.49 0.81 -6.28
N ILE A 65 2.33 2.14 -6.38
CA ILE A 65 3.01 3.08 -5.47
C ILE A 65 2.60 2.85 -4.02
N VAL A 66 1.32 2.62 -3.75
CA VAL A 66 0.85 2.33 -2.38
C VAL A 66 1.45 1.03 -1.87
N LEU A 67 1.49 -0.02 -2.69
CA LEU A 67 2.13 -1.28 -2.31
C LEU A 67 3.62 -1.09 -1.98
N MET A 68 4.35 -0.33 -2.79
CA MET A 68 5.75 -0.01 -2.51
C MET A 68 5.92 0.72 -1.17
N ILE A 69 5.02 1.65 -0.84
CA ILE A 69 5.06 2.34 0.46
C ILE A 69 4.79 1.37 1.60
N VAL A 70 3.77 0.51 1.48
CA VAL A 70 3.46 -0.48 2.51
C VAL A 70 4.67 -1.39 2.76
N HIS A 71 5.28 -1.93 1.71
CA HIS A 71 6.49 -2.74 1.83
C HIS A 71 7.65 -2.00 2.50
N PHE A 72 7.92 -0.76 2.07
CA PHE A 72 8.94 0.07 2.69
C PHE A 72 8.69 0.30 4.19
N LEU A 73 7.45 0.52 4.60
CA LEU A 73 7.08 0.68 6.00
C LEU A 73 7.09 -0.64 6.80
N GLN A 74 6.99 -1.79 6.14
CA GLN A 74 7.09 -3.12 6.76
C GLN A 74 8.55 -3.54 7.02
N CYS A 75 9.47 -3.30 6.08
CA CYS A 75 10.83 -3.84 6.19
C CYS A 75 11.96 -2.90 5.74
N GLY A 76 11.64 -1.73 5.19
CA GLY A 76 12.61 -0.72 4.79
C GLY A 76 12.99 0.27 5.90
N VAL A 77 12.36 0.15 7.06
CA VAL A 77 12.58 0.99 8.25
C VAL A 77 12.67 0.13 9.50
N SER A 78 13.41 0.62 10.51
CA SER A 78 13.55 -0.04 11.81
C SER A 78 13.38 1.00 12.93
N PRO A 79 12.49 0.76 13.92
CA PRO A 79 11.51 -0.32 13.98
C PRO A 79 10.50 -0.30 12.81
N PRO A 80 9.87 -1.42 12.42
CA PRO A 80 8.86 -1.43 11.36
C PRO A 80 7.65 -0.59 11.77
N ILE A 81 7.07 0.14 10.80
CA ILE A 81 5.88 0.97 11.03
C ILE A 81 4.60 0.16 10.78
N LEU A 82 4.60 -0.69 9.76
CA LEU A 82 3.45 -1.53 9.42
C LEU A 82 3.77 -3.01 9.68
N PRO A 83 2.81 -3.79 10.19
CA PRO A 83 3.00 -5.22 10.39
C PRO A 83 2.80 -6.00 9.08
N ASN A 84 3.04 -7.30 9.14
CA ASN A 84 2.50 -8.23 8.15
C ASN A 84 1.07 -8.66 8.56
N LEU A 85 0.05 -7.98 8.04
CA LEU A 85 -1.36 -8.30 8.36
C LEU A 85 -1.77 -9.70 7.89
N ASN A 86 -1.22 -10.17 6.76
CA ASN A 86 -1.48 -11.52 6.25
C ASN A 86 -1.02 -12.60 7.24
N ALA A 87 0.10 -12.38 7.94
CA ALA A 87 0.59 -13.29 8.96
C ALA A 87 -0.17 -13.16 10.29
N LEU A 88 -0.55 -11.94 10.68
CA LEU A 88 -1.23 -11.69 11.96
C LEU A 88 -2.70 -12.15 11.95
N ARG A 89 -3.41 -11.93 10.85
CA ARG A 89 -4.85 -12.20 10.70
C ARG A 89 -5.14 -12.83 9.34
N PRO A 90 -4.65 -14.05 9.08
CA PRO A 90 -4.91 -14.74 7.82
C PRO A 90 -6.41 -14.95 7.58
N ASP A 91 -7.19 -15.11 8.64
CA ASP A 91 -8.66 -15.23 8.61
C ASP A 91 -9.37 -14.01 7.96
N LEU A 92 -8.72 -12.84 7.97
CA LEU A 92 -9.24 -11.63 7.33
C LEU A 92 -8.55 -11.30 6.02
N PHE A 93 -7.23 -11.57 5.93
CA PHE A 93 -6.38 -10.99 4.90
C PHE A 93 -5.77 -12.00 3.92
N ASP A 94 -6.06 -13.30 4.03
CA ASP A 94 -5.60 -14.31 3.06
C ASP A 94 -6.24 -14.17 1.66
N GLY A 95 -7.39 -13.51 1.59
CA GLY A 95 -8.19 -13.28 0.38
C GLY A 95 -9.37 -14.25 0.22
N ASN A 96 -9.71 -15.03 1.25
CA ASN A 96 -10.78 -16.03 1.23
C ASN A 96 -11.99 -15.64 2.09
N LEU A 97 -11.95 -14.51 2.81
CA LEU A 97 -13.06 -14.03 3.62
C LEU A 97 -14.32 -13.81 2.74
N GLU A 98 -15.47 -14.27 3.19
CA GLU A 98 -16.71 -14.10 2.43
C GLU A 98 -17.06 -12.61 2.29
N LEU A 99 -17.44 -12.17 1.09
CA LEU A 99 -17.59 -10.75 0.78
C LEU A 99 -18.59 -10.03 1.71
N TRP A 100 -19.68 -10.69 2.12
CA TRP A 100 -20.69 -10.12 3.02
C TRP A 100 -20.18 -9.90 4.45
N LYS A 101 -19.06 -10.52 4.85
CA LYS A 101 -18.41 -10.30 6.15
C LYS A 101 -17.38 -9.16 6.11
N LEU A 102 -17.04 -8.66 4.91
CA LEU A 102 -16.00 -7.63 4.77
C LEU A 102 -16.42 -6.30 5.39
N GLU A 103 -17.69 -5.91 5.25
CA GLU A 103 -18.20 -4.65 5.79
C GLU A 103 -18.05 -4.61 7.33
N GLU A 104 -18.44 -5.68 8.00
CA GLU A 104 -18.28 -5.83 9.46
C GLU A 104 -16.80 -5.84 9.90
N SER A 105 -15.91 -6.35 9.04
CA SER A 105 -14.49 -6.41 9.36
C SER A 105 -13.77 -5.06 9.24
N TYR A 106 -14.34 -4.09 8.52
CA TYR A 106 -13.66 -2.83 8.20
C TYR A 106 -13.25 -2.06 9.44
N ASP A 107 -14.13 -1.96 10.45
CA ASP A 107 -13.90 -1.22 11.70
C ASP A 107 -13.38 -2.09 12.85
N LEU A 108 -12.98 -3.32 12.55
CA LEU A 108 -12.41 -4.19 13.55
C LEU A 108 -11.07 -3.63 14.06
N ASP A 109 -10.99 -3.41 15.37
CA ASP A 109 -9.72 -3.19 16.04
C ASP A 109 -8.93 -4.51 16.05
N LEU A 110 -7.78 -4.50 15.40
CA LEU A 110 -6.92 -5.67 15.30
C LEU A 110 -6.05 -5.86 16.55
N GLY A 111 -6.05 -4.91 17.50
CA GLY A 111 -5.29 -5.00 18.74
C GLY A 111 -3.78 -5.11 18.53
N ILE A 112 -3.28 -4.55 17.42
CA ILE A 112 -1.90 -4.70 16.99
C ILE A 112 -0.98 -3.96 17.95
N LYS A 113 -0.04 -4.70 18.55
CA LYS A 113 1.02 -4.14 19.39
C LYS A 113 2.34 -4.22 18.66
N MET A 114 2.91 -3.06 18.35
CA MET A 114 4.20 -2.93 17.70
C MET A 114 5.07 -1.93 18.46
N GLU A 115 6.38 -2.04 18.26
CA GLU A 115 7.31 -1.02 18.72
C GLU A 115 7.07 0.29 17.98
N THR A 116 7.00 1.39 18.71
CA THR A 116 6.73 2.71 18.12
C THR A 116 7.95 3.21 17.34
N ASN A 117 7.80 3.34 16.03
CA ASN A 117 8.75 4.08 15.21
C ASN A 117 8.41 5.58 15.19
N THR A 118 9.35 6.42 15.62
CA THR A 118 9.17 7.88 15.71
C THR A 118 9.80 8.66 14.54
N THR A 119 10.22 7.99 13.47
CA THR A 119 10.85 8.65 12.32
C THR A 119 9.88 9.65 11.69
N PRO A 120 10.29 10.94 11.54
CA PRO A 120 9.47 11.96 10.91
C PRO A 120 9.10 11.61 9.47
N ILE A 121 7.92 12.04 9.02
CA ILE A 121 7.44 11.73 7.68
C ILE A 121 8.35 12.24 6.54
N GLY A 122 9.04 13.37 6.76
CA GLY A 122 10.02 13.90 5.79
C GLY A 122 11.21 12.95 5.61
N ASP A 123 11.72 12.38 6.69
CA ASP A 123 12.81 11.40 6.65
C ASP A 123 12.34 10.08 6.04
N LEU A 124 11.09 9.68 6.27
CA LEU A 124 10.50 8.51 5.60
C LEU A 124 10.40 8.72 4.10
N LEU A 125 10.04 9.93 3.64
CA LEU A 125 9.99 10.24 2.22
C LEU A 125 11.37 10.12 1.56
N ILE A 126 12.41 10.68 2.19
CA ILE A 126 13.80 10.56 1.72
C ILE A 126 14.25 9.09 1.77
N GLY A 127 13.91 8.39 2.85
CA GLY A 127 14.17 6.98 3.04
C GLY A 127 13.54 6.11 1.95
N PHE A 128 12.31 6.39 1.55
CA PHE A 128 11.61 5.69 0.47
C PHE A 128 12.38 5.79 -0.85
N PHE A 129 12.81 7.00 -1.23
CA PHE A 129 13.58 7.20 -2.47
C PHE A 129 14.95 6.52 -2.41
N ARG A 130 15.63 6.57 -1.26
CA ARG A 130 16.91 5.85 -1.07
C ARG A 130 16.70 4.35 -1.17
N TYR A 131 15.71 3.81 -0.47
CA TYR A 131 15.40 2.38 -0.43
C TYR A 131 15.17 1.85 -1.83
N TYR A 132 14.27 2.46 -2.60
CA TYR A 132 13.97 2.03 -3.97
C TYR A 132 15.01 2.47 -5.01
N GLY A 133 15.83 3.47 -4.72
CA GLY A 133 16.97 3.83 -5.56
C GLY A 133 18.10 2.80 -5.52
N PHE A 134 18.25 2.07 -4.41
CA PHE A 134 19.25 1.00 -4.25
C PHE A 134 18.66 -0.41 -4.20
N PHE A 135 17.35 -0.56 -4.41
CA PHE A 135 16.67 -1.85 -4.40
C PHE A 135 17.15 -2.72 -5.58
N CYS A 136 17.52 -3.98 -5.32
CA CYS A 136 17.98 -4.89 -6.36
C CYS A 136 16.79 -5.51 -7.10
N TYR A 137 16.23 -4.78 -8.07
CA TYR A 137 15.06 -5.23 -8.82
C TYR A 137 15.23 -6.55 -9.58
N GLN A 138 16.45 -7.00 -9.84
CA GLN A 138 16.72 -8.29 -10.49
C GLN A 138 16.53 -9.47 -9.53
N ARG A 139 16.90 -9.29 -8.26
CA ARG A 139 16.88 -10.36 -7.23
C ARG A 139 15.67 -10.25 -6.32
N ASP A 140 15.34 -9.04 -5.88
CA ASP A 140 14.39 -8.82 -4.79
C ASP A 140 13.01 -8.48 -5.35
N GLY A 141 11.97 -9.07 -4.75
CA GLY A 141 10.57 -8.76 -5.04
C GLY A 141 9.90 -7.97 -3.91
N VAL A 142 8.85 -7.22 -4.25
CA VAL A 142 8.04 -6.46 -3.30
C VAL A 142 6.89 -7.34 -2.82
N TYR A 143 7.06 -8.01 -1.68
CA TYR A 143 6.10 -9.00 -1.15
C TYR A 143 5.41 -8.53 0.13
N ILE A 144 4.24 -7.89 -0.01
CA ILE A 144 3.45 -7.39 1.14
C ILE A 144 3.04 -8.51 2.10
N ARG A 145 2.70 -9.68 1.55
CA ARG A 145 2.27 -10.87 2.32
C ARG A 145 3.40 -11.50 3.13
N MET A 146 4.66 -11.23 2.78
CA MET A 146 5.82 -11.70 3.54
C MET A 146 6.27 -10.64 4.56
N GLY A 147 6.07 -9.35 4.25
CA GLY A 147 6.45 -8.26 5.14
C GLY A 147 7.96 -8.14 5.33
N CYS A 148 8.74 -8.72 4.43
CA CYS A 148 10.20 -8.72 4.43
C CYS A 148 10.73 -8.73 2.99
N LEU A 149 12.04 -8.49 2.84
CA LEU A 149 12.75 -8.71 1.57
C LEU A 149 12.67 -10.19 1.18
N GLY A 150 12.05 -10.47 0.04
CA GLY A 150 11.97 -11.82 -0.54
C GLY A 150 12.79 -11.92 -1.81
N ASP A 151 13.53 -13.02 -1.96
CA ASP A 151 14.19 -13.40 -3.21
C ASP A 151 13.12 -13.86 -4.22
N LYS A 152 13.19 -13.36 -5.46
CA LYS A 152 12.27 -13.71 -6.53
C LYS A 152 12.34 -15.18 -6.95
N LEU A 153 13.42 -15.87 -6.58
CA LEU A 153 13.69 -17.25 -6.98
C LEU A 153 13.42 -18.28 -5.86
N ALA A 154 12.87 -17.85 -4.72
CA ALA A 154 12.55 -18.70 -3.58
C ALA A 154 11.10 -19.24 -3.61
#